data_AF-A0A7G7UDQ9-F1
#
_entry.id   AF-A0A7G7UDQ9-F1
#
_cell.length_a   1.000
_cell.length_b   1.000
_cell.length_c   1.000
_cell.angle_alpha   90.00
_cell.angle_beta   90.00
_cell.angle_gamma   90.00
#
_symmetry.space_group_name_H-M   'P 1'
#
loop_
_entity.id
_entity.type
_entity.pdbx_description
1 polymer ?
#
loop_
_entity_poly.entity_id
_entity_poly.type
_entity_poly.pdbx_seq_one_letter_code
_entity_poly.pdbx_strand_id
1 'polypeptide(L)'
;MEQCQMTEDAVRYDEKIGLLPPVKRKANGHRVFSEDDKKRLLFIRCLKKTGMSLEEMKPFLSLQEQTDRLDDTQRELLRNYQEKLKQKQSDLQQVWKLIEAKLEKLKRFAEQKQAEPAQVALSWLLHQPGIDLIIPGATRPSQLKTNIKTANLHLSEDELKQMDQMFSS
;
A
#
# COMPACT_ATOMS: atom_id res chain seq x y z
N MET A 1 16.43 -19.29 9.95
CA MET A 1 15.37 -18.75 9.06
C MET A 1 14.85 -17.37 9.50
N GLU A 2 15.25 -16.85 10.67
CA GLU A 2 14.78 -15.55 11.19
C GLU A 2 15.11 -14.34 10.31
N GLN A 3 16.20 -14.35 9.55
CA GLN A 3 16.59 -13.18 8.74
C GLN A 3 15.77 -12.99 7.45
N CYS A 4 15.08 -14.03 6.94
CA CYS A 4 14.29 -13.92 5.71
C CYS A 4 12.78 -13.77 5.95
N GLN A 5 12.24 -14.10 7.13
CA GLN A 5 10.78 -14.12 7.40
C GLN A 5 9.95 -14.76 6.27
N MET A 6 10.51 -15.75 5.58
CA MET A 6 9.79 -16.51 4.55
C MET A 6 9.31 -17.82 5.18
N THR A 7 8.07 -18.19 4.90
CA THR A 7 7.55 -19.50 5.28
C THR A 7 8.21 -20.57 4.40
N GLU A 8 8.30 -21.80 4.91
CA GLU A 8 8.84 -22.91 4.14
C GLU A 8 8.04 -23.15 2.84
N ASP A 9 6.73 -22.92 2.90
CA ASP A 9 5.84 -23.02 1.74
C ASP A 9 6.13 -21.94 0.69
N ALA A 10 6.45 -20.71 1.10
CA ALA A 10 6.84 -19.65 0.17
C ALA A 10 8.14 -19.99 -0.56
N VAL A 11 9.13 -20.55 0.16
CA VAL A 11 10.39 -20.99 -0.44
C VAL A 11 10.17 -22.19 -1.37
N ARG A 12 9.34 -23.16 -0.98
CA ARG A 12 9.00 -24.32 -1.83
C ARG A 12 8.28 -23.88 -3.09
N TYR A 13 7.37 -22.91 -2.98
CA TYR A 13 6.68 -22.32 -4.11
C TYR A 13 7.67 -21.64 -5.07
N ASP A 14 8.57 -20.80 -4.55
CA ASP A 14 9.56 -20.08 -5.34
C ASP A 14 10.56 -21.00 -6.05
N GLU A 15 10.96 -22.10 -5.42
CA GLU A 15 11.74 -23.18 -6.04
C GLU A 15 10.95 -23.88 -7.16
N LYS A 16 9.65 -24.16 -6.94
CA LYS A 16 8.77 -24.84 -7.92
C LYS A 16 8.54 -24.02 -9.19
N ILE A 17 8.39 -22.70 -9.06
CA ILE A 17 8.12 -21.81 -10.21
C ILE A 17 9.42 -21.34 -10.91
N GLY A 18 10.58 -21.83 -10.48
CA GLY A 18 11.88 -21.52 -11.07
C GLY A 18 12.42 -20.13 -10.71
N LEU A 19 11.92 -19.52 -9.64
CA LEU A 19 12.39 -18.22 -9.14
C LEU A 19 13.67 -18.38 -8.29
N LEU A 20 13.72 -19.48 -7.54
CA LEU A 20 14.88 -19.89 -6.76
C LEU A 20 15.49 -21.16 -7.39
N PRO A 21 16.81 -21.22 -7.63
CA PRO A 21 17.46 -22.44 -8.07
C PRO A 21 17.34 -23.54 -7.00
N PRO A 22 17.51 -24.82 -7.37
CA PRO A 22 17.45 -25.92 -6.41
C PRO A 22 18.45 -25.74 -5.28
N VAL A 23 17.95 -25.67 -4.04
CA VAL A 23 18.78 -25.45 -2.85
C VAL A 23 19.43 -26.76 -2.43
N LYS A 24 20.71 -26.70 -2.03
CA LYS A 24 21.44 -27.88 -1.53
C LYS A 24 20.72 -28.50 -0.34
N ARG A 25 20.78 -29.84 -0.22
CA ARG A 25 20.14 -30.60 0.86
C ARG A 25 21.18 -31.37 1.67
N LYS A 26 20.93 -31.49 2.98
CA LYS A 26 21.67 -32.40 3.86
C LYS A 26 21.24 -33.85 3.61
N ALA A 27 22.03 -34.80 4.12
CA ALA A 27 21.72 -36.23 4.08
C ALA A 27 20.35 -36.58 4.71
N ASN A 28 19.85 -35.76 5.63
CA ASN A 28 18.54 -35.91 6.26
C ASN A 28 17.39 -35.20 5.48
N GLY A 29 17.63 -34.76 4.25
CA GLY A 29 16.62 -34.16 3.38
C GLY A 29 16.29 -32.68 3.62
N HIS A 30 16.81 -32.07 4.69
CA HIS A 30 16.58 -30.64 4.98
C HIS A 30 17.42 -29.73 4.08
N ARG A 31 16.82 -28.62 3.63
CA ARG A 31 17.49 -27.59 2.81
C ARG A 31 18.57 -26.85 3.60
N VAL A 32 19.68 -26.54 2.91
CA VAL A 32 20.80 -25.75 3.42
C VAL A 32 20.97 -24.54 2.50
N PHE A 33 20.71 -23.37 3.06
CA PHE A 33 20.85 -22.10 2.34
C PHE A 33 22.25 -21.54 2.59
N SER A 34 22.98 -21.30 1.49
CA SER A 34 24.19 -20.51 1.49
C SER A 34 23.89 -19.01 1.72
N GLU A 35 24.91 -18.19 1.93
CA GLU A 35 24.72 -16.74 2.03
C GLU A 35 24.16 -16.13 0.74
N ASP A 36 24.52 -16.68 -0.43
CA ASP A 36 24.00 -16.17 -1.70
C ASP A 36 22.53 -16.58 -1.91
N ASP A 37 22.12 -17.78 -1.46
CA ASP A 37 20.71 -18.17 -1.44
C ASP A 37 19.89 -17.21 -0.57
N LYS A 38 20.42 -16.82 0.59
CA LYS A 38 19.76 -15.85 1.48
C LYS A 38 19.63 -14.48 0.83
N LYS A 39 20.68 -13.98 0.18
CA LYS A 39 20.63 -12.70 -0.56
C LYS A 39 19.59 -12.74 -1.68
N ARG A 40 19.52 -13.84 -2.43
CA ARG A 40 18.51 -14.02 -3.49
C ARG A 40 17.10 -14.07 -2.92
N LEU A 41 16.87 -14.81 -1.82
CA LEU A 41 15.59 -14.85 -1.14
C LEU A 41 15.14 -13.47 -0.63
N LEU A 42 16.06 -12.69 -0.05
CA LEU A 42 15.80 -11.30 0.34
C LEU A 42 15.43 -10.44 -0.87
N PHE A 43 16.11 -10.62 -2.00
CA PHE A 43 15.85 -9.89 -3.22
C PHE A 43 14.49 -10.23 -3.83
N ILE A 44 14.16 -11.53 -3.98
CA ILE A 44 12.84 -12.01 -4.38
C ILE A 44 11.75 -11.41 -3.51
N ARG A 45 11.95 -11.41 -2.18
CA ARG A 45 11.00 -10.82 -1.23
C ARG A 45 10.80 -9.32 -1.48
N CYS A 46 11.88 -8.58 -1.73
CA CYS A 46 11.80 -7.15 -2.03
C CYS A 46 11.06 -6.89 -3.35
N LEU A 47 11.33 -7.67 -4.40
CA LEU A 47 10.63 -7.55 -5.67
C LEU A 47 9.12 -7.82 -5.51
N LYS A 48 8.74 -8.89 -4.81
CA LYS A 48 7.33 -9.21 -4.55
C LYS A 48 6.59 -8.10 -3.82
N LYS A 49 7.23 -7.38 -2.89
CA LYS A 49 6.61 -6.25 -2.17
C LYS A 49 6.23 -5.08 -3.07
N THR A 50 6.83 -4.96 -4.26
CA THR A 50 6.50 -3.90 -5.22
C THR A 50 5.24 -4.21 -6.04
N GLY A 51 4.66 -5.41 -5.88
CA GLY A 51 3.46 -5.85 -6.60
C GLY A 51 3.72 -6.31 -8.03
N MET A 52 4.96 -6.67 -8.36
CA MET A 52 5.32 -7.18 -9.69
C MET A 52 4.87 -8.61 -9.92
N SER A 53 4.58 -8.89 -11.18
CA SER A 53 4.32 -10.23 -11.66
C SER A 53 5.59 -11.09 -11.61
N LEU A 54 5.39 -12.40 -11.59
CA LEU A 54 6.48 -13.38 -11.65
C LEU A 54 7.31 -13.24 -12.94
N GLU A 55 6.67 -12.89 -14.06
CA GLU A 55 7.31 -12.71 -15.36
C GLU A 55 8.26 -11.52 -15.36
N GLU A 56 7.87 -10.42 -14.71
CA GLU A 56 8.72 -9.26 -14.53
C GLU A 56 9.93 -9.58 -13.64
N MET A 57 9.80 -10.49 -12.67
CA MET A 57 10.89 -10.81 -11.73
C MET A 57 11.97 -11.73 -12.30
N LYS A 58 11.62 -12.63 -13.24
CA LYS A 58 12.53 -13.66 -13.78
C LYS A 58 13.84 -13.07 -14.36
N PRO A 59 13.80 -12.02 -15.20
CA PRO A 59 15.01 -11.44 -15.77
C PRO A 59 16.02 -10.97 -14.70
N PHE A 60 15.56 -10.42 -13.57
CA PHE A 60 16.45 -9.93 -12.51
C PHE A 60 17.20 -11.05 -11.79
N LEU A 61 16.58 -12.22 -11.70
CA LEU A 61 17.15 -13.36 -10.98
C LEU A 61 18.21 -14.06 -11.82
N SER A 62 18.06 -14.06 -13.15
CA SER A 62 19.12 -14.48 -14.06
C SER A 62 20.35 -13.56 -14.03
N LEU A 63 20.21 -12.27 -13.67
CA LEU A 63 21.34 -11.34 -13.55
C LEU A 63 22.26 -11.66 -12.37
N GLN A 64 21.74 -12.27 -11.30
CA GLN A 64 22.54 -12.59 -10.11
C GLN A 64 23.47 -13.80 -10.32
N GLU A 65 23.27 -14.59 -11.39
CA GLU A 65 24.05 -15.80 -11.67
C GLU A 65 25.28 -15.52 -12.57
N GLN A 66 25.38 -14.34 -13.18
CA GLN A 66 26.48 -13.94 -14.06
C GLN A 66 27.32 -12.83 -13.43
N THR A 67 28.38 -13.21 -12.72
CA THR A 67 29.13 -12.30 -11.83
C THR A 67 30.19 -11.44 -12.52
N ASP A 68 30.54 -11.62 -13.80
CA ASP A 68 31.74 -10.94 -14.35
C ASP A 68 31.50 -9.80 -15.35
N ARG A 69 30.29 -9.61 -15.90
CA ARG A 69 29.94 -8.43 -16.70
C ARG A 69 28.46 -8.44 -17.06
N LEU A 70 27.73 -7.41 -16.59
CA LEU A 70 26.42 -7.11 -17.14
C LEU A 70 26.58 -6.61 -18.57
N ASP A 71 25.97 -7.29 -19.53
CA ASP A 71 25.90 -6.81 -20.92
C ASP A 71 24.98 -5.58 -21.04
N ASP A 72 25.01 -4.91 -22.19
CA ASP A 72 24.23 -3.69 -22.41
C ASP A 72 22.72 -3.94 -22.33
N THR A 73 22.24 -5.14 -22.69
CA THR A 73 20.82 -5.51 -22.61
C THR A 73 20.37 -5.61 -21.16
N GLN A 74 21.18 -6.23 -20.31
CA GLN A 74 20.92 -6.38 -18.88
C GLN A 74 20.97 -5.04 -18.15
N ARG A 75 21.89 -4.14 -18.52
CA ARG A 75 21.95 -2.77 -17.98
C ARG A 75 20.71 -1.97 -18.37
N GLU A 76 20.28 -2.08 -19.62
CA GLU A 76 19.10 -1.39 -20.13
C GLU A 76 17.82 -1.89 -19.44
N LEU A 77 17.69 -3.20 -19.22
CA LEU A 77 16.60 -3.77 -18.44
C LEU A 77 16.55 -3.20 -17.00
N LEU A 78 17.69 -3.15 -16.31
CA LEU A 78 17.78 -2.58 -14.96
C LEU A 78 17.43 -1.09 -14.93
N ARG A 79 17.82 -0.32 -15.96
CA ARG A 79 17.47 1.11 -16.10
C ARG A 79 15.97 1.32 -16.29
N ASN A 80 15.37 0.64 -17.27
CA ASN A 80 13.93 0.70 -17.52
C ASN A 80 13.12 0.35 -16.27
N TYR A 81 13.61 -0.62 -15.51
CA TYR A 81 12.99 -0.99 -14.24
C TYR A 81 13.11 0.08 -13.16
N GLN A 82 14.31 0.65 -13.00
CA GLN A 82 14.53 1.76 -12.09
C GLN A 82 13.60 2.95 -12.43
N GLU A 83 13.38 3.21 -13.72
CA GLU A 83 12.44 4.23 -14.19
C GLU A 83 10.99 3.89 -13.85
N LYS A 84 10.54 2.65 -14.11
CA LYS A 84 9.19 2.20 -13.71
C LYS A 84 8.94 2.34 -12.20
N LEU A 85 9.91 1.95 -11.38
CA LEU A 85 9.81 2.11 -9.92
C LEU A 85 9.76 3.58 -9.50
N LYS A 86 10.59 4.44 -10.11
CA LYS A 86 10.56 5.88 -9.88
C LYS A 86 9.20 6.49 -10.26
N GLN A 87 8.64 6.07 -11.39
CA GLN A 87 7.32 6.53 -11.81
C GLN A 87 6.24 6.11 -10.81
N LYS A 88 6.20 4.84 -10.41
CA LYS A 88 5.25 4.35 -9.41
C LYS A 88 5.38 5.06 -8.07
N GLN A 89 6.61 5.35 -7.63
CA GLN A 89 6.86 6.16 -6.44
C GLN A 89 6.30 7.57 -6.58
N SER A 90 6.50 8.22 -7.74
CA SER A 90 5.96 9.54 -8.05
C SER A 90 4.43 9.54 -8.00
N ASP A 91 3.79 8.56 -8.65
CA ASP A 91 2.33 8.45 -8.71
C ASP A 91 1.74 8.25 -7.31
N LEU A 92 2.32 7.33 -6.52
CA LEU A 92 1.90 7.10 -5.13
C LEU A 92 2.08 8.35 -4.26
N GLN A 93 3.16 9.11 -4.48
CA GLN A 93 3.41 10.35 -3.75
C GLN A 93 2.41 11.46 -4.15
N GLN A 94 1.99 11.52 -5.40
CA GLN A 94 0.95 12.45 -5.85
C GLN A 94 -0.39 12.12 -5.19
N VAL A 95 -0.80 10.85 -5.20
CA VAL A 95 -2.02 10.40 -4.53
C VAL A 95 -1.96 10.67 -3.03
N TRP A 96 -0.82 10.41 -2.39
CA TRP A 96 -0.61 10.74 -0.98
C TRP A 96 -0.87 12.22 -0.69
N LYS A 97 -0.26 13.11 -1.48
CA LYS A 97 -0.45 14.57 -1.33
C LYS A 97 -1.91 15.00 -1.50
N LEU A 98 -2.64 14.38 -2.43
CA LEU A 98 -4.06 14.65 -2.62
C LEU A 98 -4.87 14.24 -1.38
N ILE A 99 -4.62 13.04 -0.85
CA ILE A 99 -5.29 12.55 0.37
C ILE A 99 -4.96 13.45 1.56
N GLU A 100 -3.69 13.81 1.73
CA GLU A 100 -3.23 14.70 2.81
C GLU A 100 -3.91 16.06 2.74
N ALA A 101 -3.96 16.68 1.54
CA ALA A 101 -4.66 17.94 1.34
C ALA A 101 -6.16 17.85 1.65
N LYS A 102 -6.81 16.73 1.31
CA LYS A 102 -8.21 16.46 1.71
C LYS A 102 -8.34 16.37 3.23
N LEU A 103 -7.49 15.59 3.90
CA LEU A 103 -7.53 15.46 5.37
C LEU A 103 -7.34 16.81 6.08
N GLU A 104 -6.41 17.64 5.62
CA GLU A 104 -6.17 18.98 6.18
C GLU A 104 -7.38 19.91 5.99
N LYS A 105 -8.04 19.85 4.83
CA LYS A 105 -9.30 20.60 4.62
C LYS A 105 -10.39 20.15 5.59
N LEU A 106 -10.60 18.84 5.76
CA LEU A 106 -11.60 18.31 6.69
C LEU A 106 -11.34 18.77 8.13
N LYS A 107 -10.07 18.74 8.57
CA LYS A 107 -9.67 19.23 9.90
C LYS A 107 -9.99 20.71 10.07
N ARG A 108 -9.67 21.55 9.08
CA ARG A 108 -9.99 22.99 9.13
C ARG A 108 -11.48 23.26 9.23
N PHE A 109 -12.32 22.55 8.48
CA PHE A 109 -13.78 22.65 8.63
C PHE A 109 -14.25 22.25 10.02
N ALA A 110 -13.69 21.16 10.55
CA ALA A 110 -14.00 20.69 11.90
C ALA A 110 -13.64 21.73 12.97
N GLU A 111 -12.47 22.37 12.86
CA GLU A 111 -12.03 23.45 13.74
C GLU A 111 -12.97 24.67 13.66
N GLN A 112 -13.32 25.12 12.45
CA GLN A 112 -14.25 26.24 12.24
C GLN A 112 -15.63 25.97 12.86
N LYS A 113 -16.07 24.71 12.84
CA LYS A 113 -17.35 24.28 13.41
C LYS A 113 -17.27 23.85 14.88
N GLN A 114 -16.08 23.92 15.49
CA GLN A 114 -15.83 23.41 16.85
C GLN A 114 -16.32 21.96 17.02
N ALA A 115 -16.11 21.15 15.98
CA ALA A 115 -16.58 19.79 15.86
C ALA A 115 -15.41 18.83 15.58
N GLU A 116 -15.66 17.53 15.69
CA GLU A 116 -14.72 16.52 15.25
C GLU A 116 -14.86 16.26 13.73
N PRO A 117 -13.76 15.91 13.02
CA PRO A 117 -13.79 15.59 11.59
C PRO A 117 -14.86 14.57 11.19
N ALA A 118 -15.10 13.56 12.04
CA ALA A 118 -16.12 12.55 11.81
C ALA A 118 -17.55 13.13 11.82
N GLN A 119 -17.81 14.14 12.64
CA GLN A 119 -19.13 14.79 12.71
C GLN A 119 -19.38 15.62 11.46
N VAL A 120 -18.37 16.34 10.98
CA VAL A 120 -18.45 17.10 9.72
C VAL A 120 -18.71 16.16 8.55
N ALA A 121 -18.00 15.02 8.47
CA ALA A 121 -18.22 14.03 7.42
C ALA A 121 -19.62 13.41 7.48
N LEU A 122 -20.12 13.05 8.66
CA LEU A 122 -21.47 12.52 8.85
C LEU A 122 -22.55 13.54 8.50
N SER A 123 -22.38 14.81 8.91
CA SER A 123 -23.30 15.89 8.57
C SER A 123 -23.35 16.10 7.05
N TRP A 124 -22.21 16.09 6.36
CA TRP A 124 -22.17 16.17 4.89
C TRP A 124 -22.85 14.98 4.20
N LEU A 125 -22.61 13.75 4.68
CA LEU A 125 -23.26 12.55 4.12
C LEU A 125 -24.79 12.62 4.26
N LEU A 126 -25.33 13.17 5.35
CA LEU A 126 -26.78 13.36 5.53
C LEU A 126 -27.41 14.33 4.51
N HIS A 127 -26.60 15.16 3.84
CA HIS A 127 -27.07 16.08 2.80
C HIS A 127 -26.91 15.51 1.38
N GLN A 128 -26.37 14.30 1.22
CA GLN A 128 -26.20 13.69 -0.10
C GLN A 128 -27.52 13.11 -0.63
N PRO A 129 -27.77 13.23 -1.95
CA PRO A 129 -28.98 12.69 -2.55
C PRO A 129 -29.05 11.17 -2.37
N GLY A 130 -30.18 10.67 -1.85
CA GLY A 130 -30.41 9.25 -1.61
C GLY A 130 -29.96 8.72 -0.25
N ILE A 131 -29.48 9.59 0.65
CA ILE A 131 -29.19 9.22 2.05
C ILE A 131 -30.27 9.80 2.96
N ASP A 132 -31.22 8.97 3.40
CA ASP A 132 -32.28 9.39 4.33
C ASP A 132 -31.84 9.34 5.80
N LEU A 133 -30.92 8.43 6.13
CA LEU A 133 -30.46 8.19 7.50
C LEU A 133 -29.07 7.57 7.52
N ILE A 134 -28.26 8.00 8.48
CA ILE A 134 -26.97 7.36 8.81
C ILE A 134 -27.04 6.79 10.22
N ILE A 135 -26.59 5.54 10.38
CA ILE A 135 -26.49 4.86 11.67
C ILE A 135 -25.01 4.70 12.02
N PRO A 136 -24.38 5.71 12.66
CA PRO A 136 -22.98 5.60 13.06
C PRO A 136 -22.86 4.61 14.23
N GLY A 137 -22.01 3.60 14.07
CA GLY A 137 -21.72 2.65 15.15
C GLY A 137 -21.09 3.33 16.37
N ALA A 138 -21.46 2.89 17.57
CA ALA A 138 -20.87 3.37 18.82
C ALA A 138 -20.51 2.17 19.71
N THR A 139 -19.23 1.80 19.72
CA THR A 139 -18.68 0.73 20.58
C THR A 139 -18.36 1.22 22.00
N ARG A 140 -18.40 2.54 22.23
CA ARG A 140 -18.14 3.19 23.53
C ARG A 140 -19.19 4.26 23.82
N PRO A 141 -19.63 4.44 25.08
CA PRO A 141 -20.61 5.47 25.46
C PRO A 141 -20.22 6.90 25.09
N SER A 142 -18.91 7.20 25.04
CA SER A 142 -18.41 8.50 24.60
C SER A 142 -18.71 8.80 23.12
N GLN A 143 -18.65 7.78 22.26
CA GLN A 143 -18.94 7.93 20.82
C GLN A 143 -20.41 8.28 20.59
N LEU A 144 -21.32 7.75 21.41
CA LEU A 144 -22.74 8.07 21.32
C LEU A 144 -22.98 9.58 21.53
N LYS A 145 -22.31 10.18 22.54
CA LYS A 145 -22.41 11.62 22.82
C LYS A 145 -21.88 12.45 21.64
N THR A 146 -20.81 12.00 21.00
CA THR A 146 -20.26 12.65 19.80
C THR A 146 -21.21 12.52 18.60
N ASN A 147 -21.80 11.34 18.39
CA ASN A 147 -22.76 11.11 17.30
C ASN A 147 -24.02 11.98 17.44
N ILE A 148 -24.52 12.16 18.66
CA ILE A 148 -25.69 13.02 18.93
C ILE A 148 -25.40 14.48 18.57
N LYS A 149 -24.19 14.98 18.88
CA LYS A 149 -23.78 16.35 18.54
C LYS A 149 -23.75 16.59 17.02
N THR A 150 -23.52 15.56 16.21
CA THR A 150 -23.59 15.65 14.74
C THR A 150 -24.96 16.10 14.24
N ALA A 151 -26.04 15.65 14.88
CA ALA A 151 -27.41 15.99 14.47
C ALA A 151 -27.70 17.50 14.56
N ASN A 152 -26.92 18.24 15.34
CA ASN A 152 -27.05 19.68 15.50
C ASN A 152 -26.07 20.48 14.62
N LEU A 153 -25.19 19.81 13.88
CA LEU A 153 -24.18 20.44 13.05
C LEU A 153 -24.79 20.85 11.70
N HIS A 154 -24.98 22.15 11.51
CA HIS A 154 -25.51 22.72 10.27
C HIS A 154 -24.36 23.21 9.39
N LEU A 155 -24.33 22.67 8.16
CA LEU A 155 -23.43 23.10 7.10
C LEU A 155 -24.21 24.04 6.16
N SER A 156 -23.61 25.16 5.77
CA SER A 156 -24.19 26.06 4.77
C SER A 156 -24.12 25.45 3.37
N GLU A 157 -24.93 25.96 2.43
CA GLU A 157 -24.86 25.50 1.04
C GLU A 157 -23.47 25.66 0.42
N ASP A 158 -22.75 26.74 0.77
CA ASP A 158 -21.40 26.98 0.28
C ASP A 158 -20.40 25.97 0.86
N GLU A 159 -20.56 25.59 2.13
CA GLU A 159 -19.74 24.56 2.77
C GLU A 159 -20.02 23.18 2.18
N LEU A 160 -21.30 22.86 1.93
CA LEU A 160 -21.69 21.61 1.26
C LEU A 160 -21.09 21.54 -0.14
N LYS A 161 -21.17 22.60 -0.95
CA LYS A 161 -20.53 22.65 -2.27
C LYS A 161 -19.01 22.46 -2.20
N GLN A 162 -18.35 23.09 -1.22
CA GLN A 162 -16.90 22.92 -1.02
C GLN A 162 -16.55 21.47 -0.65
N MET A 163 -17.39 20.83 0.18
CA MET A 163 -17.22 19.44 0.57
C MET A 163 -17.53 18.48 -0.58
N ASP A 164 -18.55 18.74 -1.41
CA ASP A 164 -18.85 17.96 -2.61
C ASP A 164 -17.67 17.96 -3.56
N GLN A 165 -17.07 19.13 -3.83
CA GLN A 165 -15.87 19.22 -4.67
C GLN A 165 -14.68 18.44 -4.07
N MET A 166 -14.58 18.41 -2.75
CA MET A 166 -13.52 17.72 -2.04
C MET A 166 -13.69 16.19 -2.06
N PHE A 167 -14.92 15.67 -1.96
CA PHE A 167 -15.20 14.23 -1.87
C PHE A 167 -15.59 13.57 -3.20
N SER A 168 -16.02 14.34 -4.21
CA SER A 168 -16.50 13.82 -5.51
C SER A 168 -15.42 13.71 -6.60
N SER A 169 -14.13 13.86 -6.24
CA SER A 169 -12.98 13.73 -7.15
C SER A 169 -11.99 12.68 -6.67
#